data_AF-A0A8I1AVP4-F1
#
_entry.id   AF-A0A8I1AVP4-F1
#
_cell.length_a   1.000
_cell.length_b   1.000
_cell.length_c   1.000
_cell.angle_alpha   90.00
_cell.angle_beta   90.00
_cell.angle_gamma   90.00
#
_symmetry.space_group_name_H-M   'P 1'
#
loop_
_entity.id
_entity.type
_entity.pdbx_description
1 polymer ?
#
loop_
_entity_poly.entity_id
_entity_poly.type
_entity_poly.pdbx_seq_one_letter_code
_entity_poly.pdbx_strand_id
1 'polypeptide(L)' 'MQTDNVIAYHGCEVRPVVTATGNSRYAAAAMVTDRDGETRTLGVDGDFANAHEARDEALELAVAWIQQRSVVSERYVRRI' A
#
# COMPACT_ATOMS: atom_id res chain seq x y z
N MET A 1 16.00 -9.25 -10.72
CA MET A 1 15.13 -9.97 -9.77
C MET A 1 14.17 -8.95 -9.19
N GLN A 2 12.96 -8.86 -9.76
CA GLN A 2 11.87 -8.06 -9.20
C GLN A 2 11.28 -8.94 -8.11
N THR A 3 11.65 -8.68 -6.87
CA THR A 3 11.06 -9.37 -5.72
C THR A 3 9.59 -8.96 -5.69
N ASP A 4 8.71 -9.87 -6.08
CA ASP A 4 7.28 -9.86 -5.75
C ASP A 4 7.18 -9.89 -4.21
N ASN A 5 7.40 -8.74 -3.57
CA ASN A 5 7.29 -8.53 -2.14
C ASN A 5 5.81 -8.34 -1.79
N VAL A 6 5.02 -9.37 -2.09
CA VAL A 6 3.61 -9.44 -1.71
C VAL A 6 3.56 -9.75 -0.22
N ILE A 7 2.91 -8.90 0.56
CA ILE A 7 2.75 -9.09 2.00
C ILE A 7 1.26 -9.28 2.29
N ALA A 8 0.92 -10.38 2.96
CA ALA A 8 -0.43 -10.57 3.46
C ALA A 8 -0.59 -9.83 4.80
N TYR A 9 -1.53 -8.89 4.89
CA TYR A 9 -1.79 -8.08 6.08
C TYR A 9 -3.29 -7.99 6.37
N HIS A 10 -3.72 -8.45 7.55
CA HIS A 10 -5.14 -8.52 7.96
C HIS A 10 -6.08 -9.20 6.96
N GLY A 11 -5.55 -10.07 6.09
CA GLY A 11 -6.32 -10.72 5.03
C GLY A 11 -6.34 -9.99 3.70
N CYS A 12 -5.75 -8.80 3.60
CA CYS A 12 -5.46 -8.16 2.33
C CYS A 12 -4.08 -8.59 1.83
N GLU A 13 -3.91 -8.71 0.52
CA GLU A 13 -2.60 -8.76 -0.12
C GLU A 13 -2.12 -7.35 -0.44
N VAL A 14 -0.91 -7.00 -0.02
CA VAL A 14 -0.27 -5.71 -0.29
C VAL A 14 0.89 -5.93 -1.25
N ARG A 15 0.90 -5.20 -2.36
CA ARG A 15 1.95 -5.22 -3.38
C ARG A 15 2.50 -3.81 -3.58
N PRO A 16 3.73 -3.50 -3.13
CA PRO A 16 4.34 -2.22 -3.42
C PRO A 16 4.83 -2.17 -4.88
N VAL A 17 4.55 -1.06 -5.55
CA VAL A 17 4.92 -0.77 -6.93
C VAL A 17 5.79 0.49 -6.90
N VAL A 18 7.05 0.33 -7.27
CA VAL A 18 8.00 1.44 -7.37
C VAL A 18 8.27 1.72 -8.84
N THR A 19 8.06 2.96 -9.25
CA THR A 19 8.28 3.43 -10.62
C THR A 19 9.42 4.41 -10.63
N ALA A 20 10.50 4.11 -11.36
CA ALA A 20 11.56 5.07 -11.58
C ALA A 20 11.05 6.22 -12.45
N THR A 21 11.16 7.45 -11.95
CA THR A 21 10.92 8.67 -12.72
C THR A 21 12.26 9.15 -13.28
N GLY A 22 12.23 9.80 -14.45
CA GLY A 22 13.43 10.08 -15.28
C GLY A 22 14.55 10.90 -14.62
N ASN A 23 14.37 11.41 -13.40
CA ASN A 23 15.32 12.25 -12.67
C ASN A 23 16.08 11.50 -11.56
N SER A 24 16.28 10.19 -11.70
CA SER A 24 16.81 9.33 -10.62
C SER A 24 15.95 9.40 -9.34
N ARG A 25 14.67 9.70 -9.52
CA ARG A 25 13.66 9.72 -8.48
C ARG A 25 12.77 8.50 -8.67
N TYR A 26 12.05 8.14 -7.61
CA TYR A 26 11.15 7.01 -7.61
C TYR A 26 9.80 7.49 -7.12
N ALA A 27 8.77 7.24 -7.90
CA ALA A 27 7.39 7.30 -7.44
C ALA A 27 7.02 5.95 -6.83
N ALA A 28 6.18 5.98 -5.80
CA ALA A 28 5.75 4.77 -5.12
C ALA A 28 4.22 4.69 -5.07
N ALA A 29 3.72 3.47 -5.20
CA ALA A 29 2.33 3.15 -4.97
C ALA A 29 2.22 1.79 -4.29
N ALA A 30 1.11 1.53 -3.61
CA ALA A 30 0.79 0.22 -3.08
C ALA A 30 -0.55 -0.26 -3.63
N MET A 31 -0.58 -1.47 -4.16
CA MET A 31 -1.81 -2.15 -4.51
C MET A 31 -2.24 -3.03 -3.35
N VAL A 32 -3.42 -2.76 -2.81
CA VAL A 32 -4.03 -3.55 -1.74
C VAL A 32 -5.21 -4.32 -2.33
N THR A 33 -5.14 -5.64 -2.28
CA THR A 33 -6.22 -6.54 -2.72
C THR A 33 -6.89 -7.14 -1.50
N ASP A 34 -8.18 -6.91 -1.33
CA ASP A 34 -8.96 -7.49 -0.23
C ASP A 34 -9.29 -8.97 -0.50
N ARG A 35 -9.80 -9.67 0.52
CA ARG A 35 -10.33 -11.04 0.41
C ARG A 35 -11.46 -11.18 -0.59
N ASP A 36 -12.23 -10.10 -0.79
CA ASP A 36 -13.31 -10.02 -1.77
C ASP A 36 -12.79 -9.84 -3.21
N GLY A 37 -11.46 -9.77 -3.40
CA GLY A 37 -10.81 -9.54 -4.71
C GLY A 37 -10.77 -8.07 -5.13
N GLU A 38 -11.35 -7.17 -4.35
CA GLU A 38 -11.32 -5.73 -4.59
C GLU A 38 -9.89 -5.20 -4.48
N THR A 39 -9.36 -4.66 -5.58
CA THR A 39 -8.01 -4.09 -5.65
C THR A 39 -8.07 -2.57 -5.59
N ARG A 40 -7.31 -1.97 -4.68
CA ARG A 40 -7.15 -0.52 -4.53
C ARG A 40 -5.69 -0.13 -4.67
N THR A 41 -5.44 0.91 -5.46
CA THR A 41 -4.10 1.49 -5.60
C THR A 41 -4.01 2.75 -4.74
N LEU A 42 -3.01 2.79 -3.87
CA LEU A 42 -2.68 3.91 -3.00
C LEU A 42 -1.39 4.54 -3.54
N GLY A 43 -1.47 5.76 -4.06
CA GLY A 43 -0.29 6.51 -4.44
C GLY A 43 0.37 7.12 -3.22
N VAL A 44 1.70 7.04 -3.14
CA VAL A 44 2.46 7.77 -2.13
C VAL A 44 2.75 9.16 -2.69
N ASP A 45 2.38 10.19 -1.94
CA ASP A 45 2.71 11.57 -2.30
C ASP A 45 4.18 11.84 -1.99
N GLY A 46 5.04 11.77 -3.00
CA GLY A 46 6.47 12.07 -2.86
C GLY A 46 7.35 11.52 -3.97
N ASP A 47 8.48 12.18 -4.19
CA ASP A 47 9.55 11.72 -5.08
C ASP A 47 10.75 11.23 -4.25
N PHE A 48 10.94 9.92 -4.19
CA PHE A 48 11.98 9.29 -3.38
C PHE A 48 13.31 9.27 -4.13
N ALA A 49 14.43 9.45 -3.42
CA ALA A 49 15.76 9.30 -4.02
C ALA A 49 16.19 7.83 -4.13
N ASN A 50 15.54 6.94 -3.36
CA ASN A 50 15.86 5.53 -3.29
C ASN A 50 14.62 4.66 -3.53
N ALA A 51 14.77 3.62 -4.36
CA ALA A 51 13.71 2.65 -4.63
C ALA A 51 13.29 1.85 -3.39
N HIS A 52 14.22 1.62 -2.45
CA HIS A 52 13.92 0.91 -1.20
C HIS A 52 13.05 1.76 -0.28
N GLU A 53 13.41 3.04 -0.11
CA GLU A 53 12.65 4.02 0.66
C GLU A 53 11.24 4.20 0.09
N ALA A 54 11.12 4.39 -1.23
CA ALA A 54 9.84 4.42 -1.94
C ALA A 54 8.96 3.20 -1.62
N ARG A 55 9.56 2.01 -1.65
CA ARG A 55 8.85 0.75 -1.40
C ARG A 55 8.38 0.65 0.04
N ASP A 56 9.23 1.01 1.00
CA ASP A 56 8.92 0.93 2.41
C ASP A 56 7.80 1.92 2.76
N GLU A 57 7.86 3.15 2.22
CA GLU A 57 6.79 4.15 2.39
C GLU A 57 5.45 3.68 1.78
N ALA A 58 5.48 3.05 0.61
CA ALA A 58 4.28 2.46 0.01
C ALA A 58 3.68 1.35 0.88
N LEU A 59 4.54 0.54 1.51
CA LEU A 59 4.11 -0.50 2.42
C LEU A 59 3.47 0.09 3.68
N GLU A 60 4.10 1.10 4.28
CA GLU A 60 3.58 1.79 5.47
C GLU A 60 2.22 2.44 5.19
N LEU A 61 2.07 3.11 4.04
CA LEU A 61 0.81 3.71 3.62
C LEU A 61 -0.30 2.66 3.47
N ALA A 62 0.01 1.51 2.87
CA ALA A 62 -0.96 0.42 2.73
C ALA A 62 -1.38 -0.16 4.08
N VAL A 63 -0.43 -0.38 5.00
CA VAL A 63 -0.71 -0.86 6.34
C VAL A 63 -1.59 0.14 7.10
N ALA A 64 -1.26 1.43 7.05
CA ALA A 64 -2.04 2.49 7.67
C ALA A 64 -3.46 2.55 7.11
N TRP A 65 -3.62 2.43 5.79
CA TRP A 65 -4.93 2.39 5.14
C TRP A 65 -5.77 1.19 5.58
N ILE A 66 -5.18 -0.02 5.62
CA ILE A 66 -5.87 -1.23 6.08
C ILE A 66 -6.32 -1.09 7.55
N GLN A 67 -5.44 -0.58 8.41
CA GLN A 67 -5.76 -0.31 9.82
C GLN A 67 -6.90 0.70 9.94
N GLN A 68 -6.85 1.80 9.18
CA GLN A 68 -7.92 2.80 9.19
C GLN A 68 -9.25 2.22 8.72
N ARG A 69 -9.25 1.38 7.68
CA ARG A 69 -10.46 0.70 7.19
C ARG A 69 -11.01 -0.28 8.23
N SER A 70 -10.17 -1.00 8.96
CA SER A 70 -10.59 -1.86 10.06
C SER A 70 -11.30 -1.07 11.16
N VAL A 71 -10.72 0.07 11.59
CA VAL A 71 -11.32 0.96 12.59
C VAL A 71 -12.64 1.56 12.13
N VAL A 72 -12.75 1.94 10.85
CA VAL A 72 -14.01 2.45 10.27
C VAL A 72 -15.07 1.34 10.19
N SER A 73 -14.68 0.13 9.78
CA SER A 73 -15.59 -1.01 9.73
C SER A 73 -16.12 -1.38 11.12
N GLU A 74 -15.26 -1.46 12.14
CA GLU A 74 -15.67 -1.74 13.53
C GLU A 74 -16.59 -0.65 14.10
N ARG A 75 -16.34 0.62 13.77
CA ARG A 75 -17.22 1.73 14.18
C ARG A 75 -18.58 1.71 13.50
N TYR A 76 -18.66 1.20 12.26
CA TYR A 76 -19.94 1.07 11.56
C TYR A 76 -20.81 -0.04 12.15
N VAL A 77 -20.22 -1.14 12.65
CA VAL A 77 -20.98 -2.21 13.32
C VAL A 77 -21.55 -1.75 14.67
N ARG A 78 -20.91 -0.80 15.35
CA ARG A 78 -21.32 -0.36 16.70
C ARG A 78 -22.44 0.70 16.73
N ARG A 79 -23.09 0.96 15.59
CA ARG A 79 -24.26 1.86 15.51
C ARG A 79 -25.48 1.08 15.04
N ILE A 80 -25.94 0.11 15.84
CA ILE A 80 -27.28 -0.48 15.80
C ILE A 80 -27.76 -0.62 17.24
#